data_AF-A0A7C3DQB7-F1
#
_entry.id   AF-A0A7C3DQB7-F1
#
_cell.length_a   1.000
_cell.length_b   1.000
_cell.length_c   1.000
_cell.angle_alpha   90.00
_cell.angle_beta   90.00
_cell.angle_gamma   90.00
#
_symmetry.space_group_name_H-M   'P 1'
#
loop_
_entity.id
_entity.type
_entity.pdbx_description
1 polymer ?
#
loop_
_entity_poly.entity_id
_entity_poly.type
_entity_poly.pdbx_seq_one_letter_code
_entity_poly.pdbx_strand_id
1 'polypeptide(L)'
;MKSLFVYGLMLWFMLQQGWSSELRIDKQHDGGIALETTRVTAGQTDIRPLRVKVSKLLQPVQGIKVYASVTEKPEGEDGFRLINDIAVTGADGCADFYYYPGNVAGESRVCVYIGSDEAEFPEITVFRFQIVSARWVWAVVFGLLCGLALFLTGINMMSDGLKQALGQRLQNILTTSTGTRLKGTATGIILSTVTQSSSAVSVMLISFVDSKLIPFRNSMAVTMGAALGTTITIQLIAFNVADYSMYFIAVGFIMA
;
A
#
# COMPACT_ATOMS: atom_id res chain seq x y z
N MET A 1 11.28 30.75 -17.96
CA MET A 1 10.00 30.06 -18.20
C MET A 1 9.94 28.62 -17.64
N LYS A 2 10.92 28.17 -16.82
CA LYS A 2 10.90 26.85 -16.14
C LYS A 2 10.54 26.93 -14.64
N SER A 3 10.54 28.13 -14.03
CA SER A 3 10.16 28.27 -12.62
C SER A 3 8.65 28.44 -12.40
N LEU A 4 7.93 29.03 -13.36
CA LEU A 4 6.48 29.28 -13.26
C LEU A 4 5.64 28.00 -13.16
N PHE A 5 6.11 26.87 -13.69
CA PHE A 5 5.37 25.60 -13.61
C PHE A 5 5.59 24.88 -12.28
N VAL A 6 6.80 24.96 -11.70
CA VAL A 6 7.08 24.39 -10.37
C VAL A 6 6.44 25.24 -9.27
N TYR A 7 6.51 26.57 -9.38
CA TYR A 7 5.78 27.47 -8.48
C TYR A 7 4.27 27.36 -8.68
N GLY A 8 3.79 27.15 -9.91
CA GLY A 8 2.37 26.92 -10.21
C GLY A 8 1.83 25.62 -9.64
N LEU A 9 2.60 24.52 -9.71
CA LEU A 9 2.23 23.23 -9.11
C LEU A 9 2.30 23.30 -7.59
N MET A 10 3.27 24.03 -7.02
CA MET A 10 3.37 24.28 -5.58
C MET A 10 2.26 25.22 -5.09
N LEU A 11 1.88 26.26 -5.85
CA LEU A 11 0.73 27.13 -5.54
C LEU A 11 -0.58 26.37 -5.67
N TRP A 12 -0.72 25.49 -6.67
CA TRP A 12 -1.91 24.65 -6.87
C TRP A 12 -2.03 23.59 -5.77
N PHE A 13 -0.91 23.00 -5.33
CA PHE A 13 -0.84 22.11 -4.17
C PHE A 13 -1.08 22.86 -2.85
N MET A 14 -0.64 24.12 -2.74
CA MET A 14 -0.92 25.01 -1.60
C MET A 14 -2.37 25.50 -1.59
N LEU A 15 -3.00 25.72 -2.74
CA LEU A 15 -4.39 26.13 -2.90
C LEU A 15 -5.37 24.96 -2.70
N GLN A 16 -4.98 23.73 -3.00
CA GLN A 16 -5.72 22.53 -2.57
C GLN A 16 -5.62 22.25 -1.06
N GLN A 17 -4.62 22.83 -0.39
CA GLN A 17 -4.36 22.66 1.05
C GLN A 17 -4.94 23.77 1.94
N GLY A 18 -5.81 24.64 1.39
CA GLY A 18 -6.64 25.58 2.16
C GLY A 18 -5.88 26.28 3.29
N TRP A 19 -4.93 27.16 2.97
CA TRP A 19 -4.30 28.02 3.97
C TRP A 19 -5.29 29.11 4.42
N SER A 20 -6.22 28.76 5.30
CA SER A 20 -6.85 29.69 6.21
C SER A 20 -5.97 29.81 7.47
N SER A 21 -6.00 30.97 8.14
CA SER A 21 -5.33 31.22 9.43
C SER A 21 -5.96 30.42 10.60
N GLU A 22 -6.61 29.31 10.29
CA GLU A 22 -7.43 28.52 11.19
C GLU A 22 -6.62 27.41 11.85
N LEU A 23 -7.13 26.93 12.96
CA LEU A 23 -6.55 25.82 13.71
C LEU A 23 -6.75 24.55 12.89
N ARG A 24 -5.66 23.82 12.60
CA ARG A 24 -5.70 22.53 11.92
C ARG A 24 -5.65 21.37 12.90
N ILE A 25 -6.51 20.37 12.71
CA ILE A 25 -6.49 19.11 13.46
C ILE A 25 -5.86 18.00 12.60
N ASP A 26 -4.71 17.45 13.03
CA ASP A 26 -4.05 16.33 12.36
C ASP A 26 -4.08 15.05 13.21
N LYS A 27 -4.41 13.91 12.59
CA LYS A 27 -4.28 12.58 13.22
C LYS A 27 -2.82 12.15 13.20
N GLN A 28 -2.20 12.03 14.36
CA GLN A 28 -0.82 11.56 14.47
C GLN A 28 -0.80 10.08 14.90
N HIS A 29 -0.38 9.20 13.99
CA HIS A 29 -0.07 7.80 14.29
C HIS A 29 1.44 7.62 14.15
N ASP A 30 2.13 7.02 15.14
CA ASP A 30 3.60 6.87 15.26
C ASP A 30 4.40 7.02 13.94
N GLY A 31 4.71 8.27 13.56
CA GLY A 31 5.52 8.60 12.38
C GLY A 31 4.82 9.21 11.16
N GLY A 32 3.51 9.50 11.19
CA GLY A 32 2.84 10.17 10.05
C GLY A 32 1.43 10.70 10.31
N ILE A 33 0.98 11.61 9.44
CA ILE A 33 -0.41 12.11 9.38
C ILE A 33 -1.26 10.98 8.79
N ALA A 34 -2.07 10.31 9.61
CA ALA A 34 -2.87 9.19 9.14
C ALA A 34 -4.23 9.69 8.61
N LEU A 35 -4.45 9.58 7.31
CA LEU A 35 -5.76 9.77 6.68
C LEU A 35 -6.54 8.45 6.54
N GLU A 36 -6.29 7.49 7.43
CA GLU A 36 -6.60 6.08 7.17
C GLU A 36 -7.49 5.43 8.24
N THR A 37 -8.46 4.66 7.75
CA THR A 37 -9.32 3.76 8.52
C THR A 37 -8.47 2.84 9.38
N THR A 38 -8.64 2.91 10.70
CA THR A 38 -7.86 2.08 11.62
C THR A 38 -8.64 0.80 11.93
N ARG A 39 -8.07 -0.35 11.59
CA ARG A 39 -8.64 -1.66 11.95
C ARG A 39 -8.19 -2.04 13.35
N VAL A 40 -9.16 -2.34 14.22
CA VAL A 40 -8.91 -2.71 15.62
C VAL A 40 -9.57 -4.07 15.89
N THR A 41 -8.96 -4.92 16.71
CA THR A 41 -9.52 -6.24 17.00
C THR A 41 -10.57 -6.15 18.12
N ALA A 42 -11.74 -6.77 17.92
CA ALA A 42 -12.79 -6.82 18.95
C ALA A 42 -12.26 -7.45 20.26
N GLY A 43 -12.57 -6.84 21.40
CA GLY A 43 -12.16 -7.34 22.72
C GLY A 43 -10.70 -7.07 23.11
N GLN A 44 -9.99 -6.22 22.37
CA GLN A 44 -8.63 -5.79 22.71
C GLN A 44 -8.65 -4.82 23.91
N THR A 45 -7.94 -5.17 24.98
CA THR A 45 -7.79 -4.35 26.22
C THR A 45 -6.57 -3.42 26.21
N ASP A 46 -5.68 -3.57 25.21
CA ASP A 46 -4.50 -2.73 25.04
C ASP A 46 -4.92 -1.39 24.42
N ILE A 47 -5.05 -0.36 25.26
CA ILE A 47 -5.54 0.96 24.86
C ILE A 47 -4.36 1.79 24.38
N ARG A 48 -4.28 2.01 23.07
CA ARG A 48 -3.35 3.00 22.51
C ARG A 48 -4.03 4.37 22.50
N PRO A 49 -3.39 5.43 23.00
CA PRO A 49 -3.97 6.76 22.96
C PRO A 49 -4.11 7.21 21.51
N LEU A 50 -5.32 7.61 21.13
CA LEU A 50 -5.59 8.32 19.89
C LEU A 50 -5.09 9.75 20.08
N ARG A 51 -3.91 10.02 19.52
CA ARG A 51 -3.28 11.33 19.59
C ARG A 51 -3.77 12.23 18.45
N VAL A 52 -4.29 13.38 18.83
CA VAL A 52 -4.76 14.41 17.92
C VAL A 52 -3.88 15.63 18.10
N LYS A 53 -3.19 16.06 17.05
CA LYS A 53 -2.31 17.22 17.10
C LYS A 53 -3.06 18.44 16.55
N VAL A 54 -3.15 19.49 17.36
CA VAL A 54 -3.66 20.78 16.92
C VAL A 54 -2.49 21.69 16.57
N SER A 55 -2.43 22.11 15.31
CA SER A 55 -1.36 22.97 14.82
C SER A 55 -1.94 24.20 14.14
N LYS A 56 -1.34 25.37 14.38
CA LYS A 56 -1.60 26.59 13.61
C LYS A 56 -0.34 26.87 12.81
N LEU A 57 -0.43 26.92 11.47
CA LEU A 57 0.73 27.12 10.59
C LEU A 57 1.89 26.11 10.88
N LEU A 58 1.56 24.83 11.09
CA LEU A 58 2.48 23.74 11.50
C LEU A 58 3.17 23.90 12.87
N GLN A 59 2.85 24.94 13.66
CA GLN A 59 3.33 25.10 15.02
C GLN A 59 2.32 24.52 16.02
N PRO A 60 2.77 23.76 17.03
CA PRO A 60 1.88 23.19 18.05
C PRO A 60 1.25 24.30 18.87
N VAL A 61 -0.07 24.25 19.06
CA VAL A 61 -0.80 25.23 19.88
C VAL A 61 -1.26 24.58 21.18
N GLN A 62 -0.82 25.13 22.30
CA GLN A 62 -1.15 24.67 23.65
C GLN A 62 -2.45 25.31 24.16
N GLY A 63 -3.20 24.58 24.99
CA GLY A 63 -4.35 25.12 25.74
C GLY A 63 -5.67 25.11 24.99
N ILE A 64 -5.76 24.44 23.84
CA ILE A 64 -7.01 24.31 23.07
C ILE A 64 -7.79 23.11 23.58
N LYS A 65 -9.09 23.30 23.83
CA LYS A 65 -10.02 22.23 24.19
C LYS A 65 -10.46 21.50 22.93
N VAL A 66 -10.11 20.22 22.86
CA VAL A 66 -10.52 19.31 21.79
C VAL A 66 -11.57 18.37 22.35
N TYR A 67 -12.69 18.26 21.65
CA TYR A 67 -13.83 17.44 22.02
C TYR A 67 -13.89 16.23 21.08
N ALA A 68 -14.08 15.04 21.64
CA ALA A 68 -14.30 13.83 20.87
C ALA A 68 -15.70 13.29 21.17
N SER A 69 -16.51 13.14 20.13
CA SER A 69 -17.84 12.56 20.21
C SER A 69 -17.96 11.38 19.27
N VAL A 70 -18.68 10.36 19.70
CA VAL A 70 -18.92 9.16 18.90
C VAL A 70 -20.20 9.39 18.12
N THR A 71 -20.11 9.42 16.80
CA THR A 71 -21.25 9.72 15.93
C THR A 71 -21.95 8.45 15.46
N GLU A 72 -21.22 7.35 15.30
CA GLU A 72 -21.79 6.05 14.94
C GLU A 72 -21.20 4.96 15.82
N LYS A 73 -22.07 4.16 16.42
CA LYS A 73 -21.77 3.01 17.26
C LYS A 73 -22.37 1.75 16.63
N PRO A 74 -21.68 0.59 16.65
CA PRO A 74 -22.27 -0.69 16.25
C PRO A 74 -23.53 -1.01 17.08
N GLU A 75 -24.62 -1.43 16.42
CA GLU A 75 -25.84 -1.85 17.11
C GLU A 75 -25.56 -3.04 18.05
N GLY A 76 -26.00 -2.95 19.31
CA GLY A 76 -25.92 -4.06 20.28
C GLY A 76 -24.68 -4.10 21.19
N GLU A 77 -23.88 -3.04 21.27
CA GLU A 77 -22.65 -3.05 22.08
C GLU A 77 -22.87 -2.77 23.59
N ASP A 78 -22.61 -3.77 24.42
CA ASP A 78 -22.15 -3.60 25.80
C ASP A 78 -20.61 -3.54 25.83
N GLY A 79 -20.04 -2.44 26.34
CA GLY A 79 -18.60 -2.30 26.58
C GLY A 79 -17.86 -1.21 25.80
N PHE A 80 -18.52 -0.54 24.85
CA PHE A 80 -17.94 0.63 24.18
C PHE A 80 -17.77 1.80 25.15
N ARG A 81 -16.53 2.31 25.26
CA ARG A 81 -16.21 3.46 26.11
C ARG A 81 -15.18 4.36 25.42
N LEU A 82 -15.49 5.64 25.38
CA LEU A 82 -14.52 6.69 25.12
C LEU A 82 -14.14 7.27 26.48
N ILE A 83 -12.87 7.19 26.87
CA ILE A 83 -12.36 7.81 28.10
C ILE A 83 -11.70 9.14 27.71
N ASN A 84 -12.13 10.21 28.39
CA ASN A 84 -11.89 11.61 28.07
C ASN A 84 -12.63 12.05 26.80
N ASP A 85 -13.85 12.54 26.96
CA ASP A 85 -14.63 13.25 25.93
C ASP A 85 -14.04 14.63 25.61
N ILE A 86 -13.27 15.19 26.55
CA ILE A 86 -12.58 16.48 26.42
C ILE A 86 -11.11 16.31 26.80
N ALA A 87 -10.22 16.69 25.89
CA ALA A 87 -8.78 16.74 26.15
C ALA A 87 -8.21 18.12 25.78
N VAL A 88 -7.31 18.64 26.60
CA VAL A 88 -6.65 19.93 26.38
C VAL A 88 -5.27 19.69 25.79
N THR A 89 -4.89 20.44 24.76
CA THR A 89 -3.59 20.28 24.12
C THR A 89 -2.43 20.63 25.04
N GLY A 90 -1.47 19.70 25.14
CA GLY A 90 -0.22 19.85 25.91
C GLY A 90 0.79 20.80 25.26
N ALA A 91 2.00 20.88 25.82
CA ALA A 91 3.10 21.71 25.30
C ALA A 91 3.59 21.29 23.90
N ASP A 92 3.26 20.07 23.49
CA ASP A 92 3.50 19.47 22.18
C ASP A 92 2.34 19.70 21.18
N GLY A 93 1.27 20.38 21.61
CA GLY A 93 0.06 20.62 20.82
C GLY A 93 -0.84 19.40 20.67
N CYS A 94 -0.63 18.34 21.47
CA CYS A 94 -1.36 17.08 21.35
C CYS A 94 -2.46 16.93 22.41
N ALA A 95 -3.61 16.41 21.99
CA ALA A 95 -4.70 15.94 22.84
C ALA A 95 -4.82 14.42 22.69
N ASP A 96 -4.75 13.69 23.81
CA ASP A 96 -4.78 12.22 23.84
C ASP A 96 -6.18 11.73 24.26
N PHE A 97 -6.78 10.89 23.43
CA PHE A 97 -8.08 10.25 23.66
C PHE A 97 -7.93 8.73 23.82
N TYR A 98 -8.70 8.10 24.71
CA TYR A 98 -8.61 6.65 24.92
C TYR A 98 -9.86 5.96 24.38
N TYR A 99 -9.66 5.07 23.40
CA TYR A 99 -10.71 4.35 22.70
C TYR A 99 -10.73 2.87 23.10
N TYR A 100 -11.87 2.39 23.61
CA TYR A 100 -12.11 0.98 23.89
C TYR A 100 -12.99 0.37 22.78
N PRO A 101 -12.41 -0.45 21.88
CA PRO A 101 -13.20 -1.21 20.92
C PRO A 101 -14.06 -2.20 21.73
N GLY A 102 -15.39 -2.14 21.60
CA GLY A 102 -16.24 -3.11 22.27
C GLY A 102 -16.04 -4.53 21.73
N ASN A 103 -16.90 -5.44 22.18
CA ASN A 103 -16.77 -6.86 21.87
C ASN A 103 -17.51 -7.28 20.58
N VAL A 104 -18.13 -6.32 19.88
CA VAL A 104 -18.92 -6.57 18.67
C VAL A 104 -18.17 -6.01 17.46
N ALA A 105 -18.04 -6.82 16.41
CA ALA A 105 -17.46 -6.39 15.14
C ALA A 105 -18.42 -5.40 14.44
N GLY A 106 -17.89 -4.27 13.98
CA GLY A 106 -18.69 -3.20 13.39
C GLY A 106 -17.87 -1.95 13.06
N GLU A 107 -18.49 -1.02 12.34
CA GLU A 107 -17.88 0.29 12.10
C GLU A 107 -18.21 1.23 13.26
N SER A 108 -17.19 1.87 13.83
CA SER A 108 -17.36 2.99 14.76
C SER A 108 -16.80 4.25 14.12
N ARG A 109 -17.56 5.35 14.19
CA ARG A 109 -17.07 6.67 13.77
C ARG A 109 -16.93 7.58 14.97
N VAL A 110 -15.71 8.02 15.22
CA VAL A 110 -15.40 9.00 16.27
C VAL A 110 -15.10 10.32 15.58
N CYS A 111 -15.92 11.33 15.84
CA CYS A 111 -15.73 12.68 15.35
C CYS A 111 -14.98 13.49 16.41
N VAL A 112 -13.91 14.18 16.01
CA VAL A 112 -13.16 15.08 16.87
C VAL A 112 -13.33 16.50 16.33
N TYR A 113 -13.68 17.43 17.21
CA TYR A 113 -13.91 18.84 16.89
C TYR A 113 -13.25 19.75 17.93
N ILE A 114 -12.79 20.92 17.51
CA ILE A 114 -12.32 21.97 18.41
C ILE A 114 -13.53 22.81 18.84
N GLY A 115 -13.73 22.96 20.16
CA GLY A 115 -14.69 23.92 20.69
C GLY A 115 -13.97 25.23 20.97
N SER A 116 -14.08 26.19 20.06
CA SER A 116 -13.70 27.57 20.31
C SER A 116 -14.92 28.45 20.07
N ASP A 117 -15.24 29.35 21.02
CA ASP A 117 -16.32 30.34 20.93
C ASP A 117 -16.17 31.33 19.74
N GLU A 118 -15.14 31.19 18.91
CA GLU A 118 -14.83 32.08 17.77
C GLU A 118 -14.68 31.36 16.42
N ALA A 119 -15.04 30.07 16.30
CA ALA A 119 -14.94 29.36 15.02
C ALA A 119 -16.33 29.10 14.41
N GLU A 120 -16.70 29.91 13.42
CA GLU A 120 -17.96 29.82 12.67
C GLU A 120 -18.06 28.56 11.79
N PHE A 121 -16.99 27.75 11.71
CA PHE A 121 -17.00 26.39 11.16
C PHE A 121 -16.02 25.50 11.97
N PRO A 122 -16.49 24.54 12.79
CA PRO A 122 -15.59 23.60 13.44
C PRO A 122 -14.98 22.67 12.37
N GLU A 123 -13.65 22.60 12.28
CA GLU A 123 -12.98 21.58 11.47
C GLU A 123 -13.27 20.21 12.10
N ILE A 124 -14.11 19.40 11.46
CA ILE A 124 -14.53 18.09 11.95
C ILE A 124 -13.62 17.03 11.32
N THR A 125 -12.78 16.38 12.14
CA THR A 125 -12.04 15.19 11.69
C THR A 125 -12.77 13.93 12.13
N VAL A 126 -13.18 13.11 11.16
CA VAL A 126 -13.87 11.84 11.42
C VAL A 126 -12.90 10.67 11.37
N PHE A 127 -12.74 9.99 12.49
CA PHE A 127 -11.95 8.77 12.62
C PHE A 127 -12.86 7.56 12.38
N ARG A 128 -12.58 6.82 11.30
CA ARG A 128 -13.24 5.54 11.03
C ARG A 128 -12.44 4.42 11.68
N PHE A 129 -13.07 3.73 12.62
CA PHE A 129 -12.55 2.50 13.22
C PHE A 129 -13.35 1.32 12.69
N GLN A 130 -12.67 0.34 12.10
CA GLN A 130 -13.28 -0.93 11.75
C GLN A 130 -12.90 -1.96 12.80
N ILE A 131 -13.87 -2.37 13.61
CA ILE A 131 -13.69 -3.42 14.61
C ILE A 131 -13.84 -4.76 13.89
N VAL A 132 -12.73 -5.50 13.77
CA VAL A 132 -12.69 -6.80 13.09
C VAL A 132 -12.64 -7.92 14.13
N SER A 133 -13.40 -9.00 13.91
CA SER A 133 -13.39 -10.17 14.80
C SER A 133 -12.03 -10.85 14.82
N ALA A 134 -11.56 -11.34 15.98
CA ALA A 134 -10.26 -12.02 16.14
C ALA A 134 -10.01 -13.21 15.19
N ARG A 135 -11.05 -13.71 14.50
CA ARG A 135 -10.98 -14.77 13.49
C ARG A 135 -10.41 -14.30 12.14
N TRP A 136 -10.19 -13.00 11.95
CA TRP A 136 -9.68 -12.43 10.69
C TRP A 136 -8.28 -12.96 10.35
N VAL A 137 -7.44 -13.19 11.36
CA VAL A 137 -6.09 -13.75 11.17
C VAL A 137 -6.19 -15.14 10.54
N TRP A 138 -7.10 -15.98 11.04
CA TRP A 138 -7.35 -17.29 10.46
C TRP A 138 -7.86 -17.19 9.03
N ALA A 139 -8.78 -16.27 8.74
CA ALA A 139 -9.26 -16.04 7.38
C ALA A 139 -8.13 -15.64 6.41
N VAL A 140 -7.20 -14.79 6.85
CA VAL A 140 -6.02 -14.41 6.06
C VAL A 140 -5.09 -15.61 5.84
N VAL A 141 -4.80 -16.38 6.89
CA VAL A 141 -3.92 -17.56 6.80
C VAL A 141 -4.52 -18.61 5.86
N PHE A 142 -5.79 -18.95 6.02
CA PHE A 142 -6.48 -19.89 5.13
C PHE A 142 -6.57 -19.36 3.69
N GLY A 143 -6.86 -18.07 3.51
CA GLY A 143 -6.88 -17.43 2.19
C GLY A 143 -5.53 -17.51 1.48
N LEU A 144 -4.44 -17.27 2.23
CA LEU A 144 -3.08 -17.38 1.71
C LEU A 144 -2.73 -18.82 1.33
N LEU A 145 -3.02 -19.79 2.19
CA LEU A 145 -2.75 -21.21 1.92
C LEU A 145 -3.55 -21.73 0.71
N CYS A 146 -4.85 -21.42 0.64
CA CYS A 146 -5.69 -21.82 -0.50
C CYS A 146 -5.25 -21.13 -1.80
N GLY A 147 -4.94 -19.83 -1.74
CA GLY A 147 -4.45 -19.09 -2.90
C GLY A 147 -3.11 -19.63 -3.40
N LEU A 148 -2.19 -19.95 -2.50
CA LEU A 148 -0.90 -20.55 -2.84
C LEU A 148 -1.07 -21.95 -3.46
N ALA A 149 -1.94 -22.79 -2.90
CA ALA A 149 -2.22 -24.12 -3.46
C ALA A 149 -2.79 -24.05 -4.88
N LEU A 150 -3.76 -23.16 -5.12
CA LEU A 150 -4.31 -22.90 -6.45
C LEU A 150 -3.27 -22.37 -7.43
N PHE A 151 -2.43 -21.44 -6.97
CA PHE A 151 -1.36 -20.85 -7.78
C PHE A 151 -0.34 -21.90 -8.24
N LEU A 152 0.18 -22.71 -7.30
CA LEU A 152 1.13 -23.78 -7.61
C LEU A 152 0.53 -24.84 -8.55
N THR A 153 -0.74 -25.20 -8.31
CA THR A 153 -1.48 -26.13 -9.18
C THR A 153 -1.62 -25.57 -10.59
N GLY A 154 -1.95 -24.28 -10.73
CA GLY A 154 -2.06 -23.61 -12.02
C GLY A 154 -0.75 -23.61 -12.83
N ILE A 155 0.39 -23.37 -12.16
CA ILE A 155 1.71 -23.43 -12.83
C ILE A 155 2.04 -24.85 -13.30
N ASN A 156 1.73 -25.87 -12.49
CA ASN A 156 1.95 -27.26 -12.88
C ASN A 156 1.05 -27.66 -14.06
N MET A 157 -0.24 -27.30 -14.02
CA MET A 157 -1.18 -27.51 -15.12
C MET A 157 -0.74 -26.80 -16.40
N MET A 158 -0.22 -25.57 -16.30
CA MET A 158 0.33 -24.84 -17.44
C MET A 158 1.54 -25.59 -18.03
N SER A 159 2.47 -26.06 -17.19
CA SER A 159 3.62 -26.85 -17.63
C SER A 159 3.19 -28.14 -18.35
N ASP A 160 2.21 -28.85 -17.80
CA ASP A 160 1.72 -30.10 -18.39
C ASP A 160 0.91 -29.87 -19.66
N GLY A 161 0.06 -28.85 -19.70
CA GLY A 161 -0.69 -28.45 -20.90
C GLY A 161 0.24 -28.02 -22.03
N LEU A 162 1.29 -27.25 -21.72
CA LEU A 162 2.34 -26.87 -22.66
C LEU A 162 3.10 -28.09 -23.19
N LYS A 163 3.44 -29.05 -22.32
CA LYS A 163 4.05 -30.33 -22.76
C LYS A 163 3.12 -31.15 -23.64
N GLN A 164 1.83 -31.23 -23.34
CA GLN A 164 0.88 -31.98 -24.16
C GLN A 164 0.66 -31.30 -25.52
N ALA A 165 0.59 -29.97 -25.55
CA ALA A 165 0.36 -29.21 -26.78
C ALA A 165 1.59 -29.14 -27.70
N LEU A 166 2.79 -29.04 -27.13
CA LEU A 166 4.02 -28.75 -27.88
C LEU A 166 5.09 -29.84 -27.76
N GLY A 167 4.91 -30.83 -26.89
CA GLY A 167 5.75 -32.02 -26.75
C GLY A 167 7.25 -31.72 -26.68
N GLN A 168 8.02 -32.47 -27.47
CA GLN A 168 9.47 -32.33 -27.59
C GLN A 168 9.90 -30.96 -28.16
N ARG A 169 9.03 -30.29 -28.94
CA ARG A 169 9.36 -28.99 -29.54
C ARG A 169 9.49 -27.89 -28.49
N LEU A 170 8.63 -27.88 -27.48
CA LEU A 170 8.74 -26.93 -26.37
C LEU A 170 10.01 -27.13 -25.56
N GLN A 171 10.32 -28.39 -25.23
CA GLN A 171 11.56 -28.70 -24.52
C GLN A 171 12.77 -28.22 -25.31
N ASN A 172 12.79 -28.42 -26.63
CA ASN A 172 13.87 -27.93 -27.51
C ASN A 172 13.92 -26.39 -27.58
N ILE A 173 12.77 -25.70 -27.67
CA ILE A 173 12.71 -24.23 -27.70
C ILE A 173 13.23 -23.65 -26.38
N LEU A 174 12.77 -24.17 -25.24
CA LEU A 174 13.18 -23.71 -23.92
C LEU A 174 14.65 -24.00 -23.65
N THR A 175 15.14 -25.19 -23.99
CA THR A 175 16.56 -25.55 -23.82
C THR A 175 17.47 -24.78 -24.78
N THR A 176 17.05 -24.48 -26.00
CA THR A 176 17.83 -23.66 -26.95
C THR A 176 17.86 -22.19 -26.54
N SER A 177 16.73 -21.67 -26.04
CA SER A 177 16.60 -20.29 -25.56
C SER A 177 17.34 -20.08 -24.22
N THR A 178 17.53 -21.13 -23.43
CA THR A 178 18.28 -21.06 -22.15
C THR A 178 19.66 -21.73 -22.21
N GLY A 179 20.07 -22.24 -23.37
CA GLY A 179 21.22 -23.16 -23.51
C GLY A 179 22.59 -22.53 -23.32
N THR A 180 22.68 -21.20 -23.37
CA THR A 180 23.92 -20.46 -23.07
C THR A 180 23.66 -19.50 -21.94
N ARG A 181 24.71 -19.14 -21.17
CA ARG A 181 24.59 -18.22 -20.04
C ARG A 181 23.93 -16.90 -20.45
N LEU A 182 24.39 -16.30 -21.55
CA LEU A 182 23.84 -15.05 -22.09
C LEU A 182 22.36 -15.17 -22.47
N LYS A 183 21.97 -16.22 -23.21
CA LYS A 183 20.56 -16.39 -23.60
C LYS A 183 19.66 -16.71 -22.40
N GLY A 184 20.16 -17.50 -21.43
CA GLY A 184 19.46 -17.75 -20.18
C GLY A 184 19.23 -16.46 -19.39
N THR A 185 20.26 -15.62 -19.24
CA THR A 185 20.16 -14.32 -18.58
C THR A 185 19.20 -13.38 -19.30
N ALA A 186 19.28 -13.28 -20.64
CA ALA A 186 18.34 -12.46 -21.42
C ALA A 186 16.88 -12.93 -21.27
N THR A 187 16.66 -14.25 -21.31
CA THR A 187 15.34 -14.85 -21.07
C THR A 187 14.82 -14.51 -19.67
N GLY A 188 15.70 -14.54 -18.67
CA GLY A 188 15.38 -14.16 -17.29
C GLY A 188 15.01 -12.69 -17.14
N ILE A 189 15.74 -11.80 -17.81
CA ILE A 189 15.44 -10.35 -17.85
C ILE A 189 14.03 -10.14 -18.41
N ILE A 190 13.75 -10.70 -19.59
CA ILE A 190 12.44 -10.56 -20.26
C ILE A 190 11.32 -11.11 -19.38
N LEU A 191 11.51 -12.33 -18.86
CA LEU A 191 10.51 -12.99 -18.02
C LEU A 191 10.22 -12.15 -16.76
N SER A 192 11.25 -11.61 -16.12
CA SER A 192 11.07 -10.75 -14.94
C SER A 192 10.48 -9.39 -15.26
N THR A 193 10.76 -8.79 -16.42
CA THR A 193 10.16 -7.52 -16.82
C THR A 193 8.66 -7.68 -17.11
N VAL A 194 8.26 -8.79 -17.73
CA VAL A 194 6.85 -9.09 -18.00
C VAL A 194 6.10 -9.45 -16.72
N THR A 195 6.66 -10.33 -15.91
CA THR A 195 5.99 -10.82 -14.71
C THR A 195 6.06 -9.82 -13.54
N GLN A 196 7.10 -8.99 -13.47
CA GLN A 196 7.41 -8.03 -12.38
C GLN A 196 7.49 -8.62 -10.96
N SER A 197 7.19 -9.90 -10.79
CA SER A 197 7.22 -10.62 -9.52
C SER A 197 8.38 -11.61 -9.52
N SER A 198 9.42 -11.31 -8.75
CA SER A 198 10.61 -12.15 -8.60
C SER A 198 10.30 -13.51 -7.97
N SER A 199 9.30 -13.56 -7.07
CA SER A 199 8.83 -14.81 -6.46
C SER A 199 8.11 -15.70 -7.47
N ALA A 200 7.25 -15.12 -8.31
CA ALA A 200 6.54 -15.88 -9.35
C ALA A 200 7.53 -16.50 -10.36
N VAL A 201 8.55 -15.74 -10.80
CA VAL A 201 9.58 -16.25 -11.71
C VAL A 201 10.36 -17.42 -11.08
N SER A 202 10.70 -17.32 -9.80
CA SER A 202 11.42 -18.38 -9.08
C SER A 202 10.60 -19.68 -9.00
N VAL A 203 9.32 -19.58 -8.64
CA VAL A 203 8.41 -20.73 -8.57
C VAL A 203 8.22 -21.37 -9.95
N MET A 204 8.04 -20.56 -11.00
CA MET A 204 7.91 -21.04 -12.37
C MET A 204 9.15 -21.82 -12.83
N LEU A 205 10.36 -21.34 -12.51
CA LEU A 205 11.59 -22.04 -12.85
C LEU A 205 11.75 -23.36 -12.10
N ILE A 206 11.34 -23.43 -10.83
CA ILE A 206 11.32 -24.68 -10.07
C ILE A 206 10.41 -25.70 -10.76
N SER A 207 9.18 -25.30 -11.13
CA SER A 207 8.25 -26.18 -11.86
C SER A 207 8.80 -26.63 -13.22
N PHE A 208 9.49 -25.77 -13.97
CA PHE A 208 10.09 -26.15 -15.25
C PHE A 208 11.28 -27.10 -15.13
N VAL A 209 12.04 -27.01 -14.03
CA VAL A 209 13.12 -27.95 -13.72
C VAL A 209 12.55 -29.29 -13.29
N ASP A 210 11.54 -29.30 -12.40
CA ASP A 210 10.86 -30.52 -11.95
C ASP A 210 10.22 -31.27 -13.12
N SER A 211 9.61 -30.51 -14.03
CA SER A 211 8.99 -31.03 -15.23
C SER A 211 9.99 -31.40 -16.35
N LYS A 212 11.30 -31.26 -16.11
CA LYS A 212 12.41 -31.54 -17.06
C LYS A 212 12.36 -30.71 -18.35
N LEU A 213 11.61 -29.60 -18.36
CA LEU A 213 11.55 -28.69 -19.49
C LEU A 213 12.85 -27.89 -19.65
N ILE A 214 13.51 -27.56 -18.53
CA ILE A 214 14.77 -26.82 -18.49
C ILE A 214 15.72 -27.53 -17.51
N PRO A 215 17.00 -27.77 -17.86
CA PRO A 215 17.95 -28.34 -16.91
C PRO A 215 18.29 -27.32 -15.82
N PHE A 216 18.53 -27.81 -14.60
CA PHE A 216 18.85 -26.99 -13.42
C PHE A 216 20.01 -25.99 -13.67
N ARG A 217 21.02 -26.40 -14.43
CA ARG A 217 22.15 -25.51 -14.78
C ARG A 217 21.71 -24.27 -15.57
N ASN A 218 20.70 -24.40 -16.41
CA ASN A 218 20.20 -23.29 -17.23
C ASN A 218 19.24 -22.41 -16.41
N SER A 219 18.45 -22.97 -15.49
CA SER A 219 17.56 -22.18 -14.63
C SER A 219 18.32 -21.20 -13.73
N MET A 220 19.56 -21.54 -13.32
CA MET A 220 20.44 -20.60 -12.61
C MET A 220 20.73 -19.33 -13.43
N ALA A 221 21.04 -19.47 -14.72
CA ALA A 221 21.32 -18.33 -15.59
C ALA A 221 20.07 -17.46 -15.79
N VAL A 222 18.89 -18.08 -15.89
CA VAL A 222 17.59 -17.38 -15.95
C VAL A 222 17.29 -16.67 -14.64
N THR A 223 17.56 -17.29 -13.49
CA THR A 223 17.37 -16.69 -12.17
C THR A 223 18.25 -15.45 -11.98
N MET A 224 19.53 -15.52 -12.40
CA MET A 224 20.40 -14.33 -12.40
C MET A 224 19.88 -13.24 -13.34
N GLY A 225 19.39 -13.62 -14.52
CA GLY A 225 18.75 -12.68 -15.44
C GLY A 225 17.52 -11.99 -14.86
N ALA A 226 16.69 -12.74 -14.13
CA ALA A 226 15.51 -12.19 -13.48
C ALA A 226 15.87 -11.12 -12.44
N ALA A 227 16.91 -11.34 -11.63
CA ALA A 227 17.40 -10.34 -10.68
C ALA A 227 17.94 -9.07 -11.38
N LEU A 228 18.55 -9.22 -12.56
CA LEU A 228 18.95 -8.07 -13.37
C LEU A 228 17.73 -7.33 -13.96
N GLY A 229 16.70 -8.05 -14.39
CA GLY A 229 15.49 -7.48 -14.98
C GLY A 229 14.71 -6.56 -14.03
N THR A 230 14.60 -6.92 -12.75
CA THR A 230 13.98 -6.03 -11.75
C THR A 230 14.80 -4.75 -11.55
N THR A 231 16.12 -4.86 -11.53
CA THR A 231 17.03 -3.72 -11.41
C THR A 231 16.94 -2.79 -12.62
N ILE A 232 16.90 -3.34 -13.83
CA ILE A 232 16.74 -2.57 -15.07
C ILE A 232 15.40 -1.84 -15.06
N THR A 233 14.31 -2.50 -14.65
CA THR A 233 12.98 -1.87 -14.56
C THR A 233 13.00 -0.67 -13.61
N ILE A 234 13.60 -0.83 -12.41
CA ILE A 234 13.74 0.26 -11.44
C ILE A 234 14.59 1.39 -12.02
N GLN A 235 15.72 1.07 -12.65
CA GLN A 235 16.60 2.07 -13.25
C GLN A 235 15.91 2.83 -14.40
N LEU A 236 15.07 2.14 -15.18
CA LEU A 236 14.30 2.74 -16.28
C LEU A 236 13.23 3.69 -15.75
N ILE A 237 12.63 3.39 -14.59
CA ILE A 237 11.71 4.31 -13.90
C ILE A 237 12.48 5.50 -13.29
N ALA A 238 13.68 5.26 -12.75
CA ALA A 238 14.52 6.29 -12.16
C ALA A 238 15.09 7.27 -13.20
N PHE A 239 15.37 6.80 -14.42
CA PHE A 239 15.50 7.68 -15.57
C PHE A 239 14.11 8.28 -15.84
N ASN A 240 13.94 9.58 -15.59
CA ASN A 240 12.66 10.26 -15.75
C ASN A 240 12.22 10.30 -17.23
N VAL A 241 11.73 9.18 -17.77
CA VAL A 241 11.26 9.05 -19.17
C VAL A 241 10.13 10.03 -19.45
N ALA A 242 9.43 10.51 -18.42
CA ALA A 242 8.43 11.56 -18.56
C ALA A 242 9.01 12.87 -19.13
N ASP A 243 10.26 13.23 -18.83
CA ASP A 243 10.91 14.42 -19.39
C ASP A 243 11.17 14.28 -20.91
N TYR A 244 11.30 13.05 -21.40
CA TYR A 244 11.50 12.73 -22.81
C TYR A 244 10.22 12.29 -23.53
N SER A 245 9.10 12.19 -22.81
CA SER A 245 7.81 11.69 -23.34
C SER A 245 7.32 12.48 -24.56
N MET A 246 7.52 13.81 -24.57
CA MET A 246 7.15 14.67 -25.69
C MET A 246 7.92 14.34 -26.99
N TYR A 247 9.18 13.90 -26.91
CA TYR A 247 9.93 13.47 -28.08
C TYR A 247 9.41 12.14 -28.63
N PHE A 248 9.06 11.19 -27.76
CA PHE A 248 8.48 9.92 -28.18
C PHE A 248 7.10 10.09 -28.85
N ILE A 249 6.26 10.99 -28.33
CA ILE A 249 4.96 11.31 -28.92
C ILE A 249 5.14 11.97 -30.30
N ALA A 250 6.08 12.90 -30.44
CA ALA A 250 6.37 13.56 -31.73
C ALA A 250 6.85 12.58 -32.80
N VAL A 251 7.73 11.63 -32.44
CA VAL A 251 8.18 10.58 -33.37
C VAL A 251 7.04 9.64 -33.74
N GLY A 252 6.23 9.23 -32.78
CA GLY A 252 5.04 8.40 -33.03
C GLY A 252 4.05 9.07 -33.98
N PHE A 253 3.85 10.38 -33.87
CA PHE A 253 2.99 11.14 -34.78
C PHE A 253 3.57 11.27 -36.20
N ILE A 254 4.90 11.37 -36.35
CA ILE A 254 5.55 11.44 -37.68
C ILE A 254 5.53 10.08 -38.39
N MET A 255 5.54 8.97 -37.64
CA MET A 255 5.46 7.62 -38.21
C MET A 255 4.04 7.13 -38.51
N ALA A 256 3.01 7.81 -37.98
CA ALA A 256 1.60 7.48 -38.23
C ALA A 256 1.07 8.17 -39.49
#